data_AF-A0A1D2A197-F1
#
_entry.id   AF-A0A1D2A197-F1
#
_cell.length_a   1.000
_cell.length_b   1.000
_cell.length_c   1.000
_cell.angle_alpha   90.00
_cell.angle_beta   90.00
_cell.angle_gamma   90.00
#
_symmetry.space_group_name_H-M   'P 1'
#
loop_
_entity.id
_entity.type
_entity.pdbx_description
1 polymer ?
#
loop_
_entity_poly.entity_id
_entity_poly.type
_entity_poly.pdbx_seq_one_letter_code
_entity_poly.pdbx_strand_id
1 'polypeptide(L)'
;MTLGFLRSPPRLDAAVGLAGAATPPLPDLEDRGGRPASDHGSVQLWDGTGMSTFSAARGDWEGSGYGSLLYTPQVLPGSVLSSMPWLGQADFKKYMARLPDASLFLTIVRDRGEGSITLDGDGQPVVNYSLSAEDEGAMASGSAFAARVAAAAGADTVMTLDADPRCRFLFVDEGAGSGVSVMNGEVVAGAGGTPSLPAQLAPEGPASLLTPADEAALALGNAAPASGSGAAQARHPAFRRWLAEREAGGIATRRTPLFSAHQMGSARMGTDPAASVVDAEGQSWDVAGLYVMDASTFPTATGVNPMVTVESIAYMLSSFLARKEAHQTRTDE
;
A
#
# COMPACT_ATOMS: atom_id res chain seq x y z
N MET A 1 -2.78 2.27 -1.21
CA MET A 1 -3.59 1.10 -0.82
C MET A 1 -4.49 0.69 -1.97
N THR A 2 -4.69 -0.61 -2.18
CA THR A 2 -5.55 -1.18 -3.23
C THR A 2 -6.45 -2.27 -2.64
N LEU A 3 -7.75 -2.23 -2.97
CA LEU A 3 -8.73 -3.25 -2.59
C LEU A 3 -9.10 -4.09 -3.81
N GLY A 4 -9.10 -5.41 -3.63
CA GLY A 4 -9.70 -6.36 -4.58
C GLY A 4 -10.87 -7.07 -3.92
N PHE A 5 -12.04 -7.06 -4.56
CA PHE A 5 -13.24 -7.71 -4.03
C PHE A 5 -13.41 -9.11 -4.64
N LEU A 6 -13.28 -10.13 -3.80
CA LEU A 6 -13.23 -11.55 -4.13
C LEU A 6 -14.47 -12.24 -3.52
N ARG A 7 -15.45 -12.60 -4.36
CA ARG A 7 -16.69 -13.24 -3.89
C ARG A 7 -16.54 -14.69 -3.43
N SER A 8 -15.35 -15.27 -3.56
CA SER A 8 -14.93 -16.54 -2.94
C SER A 8 -13.40 -16.58 -2.84
N PRO A 9 -12.75 -17.31 -1.90
CA PRO A 9 -11.30 -17.28 -1.79
C PRO A 9 -10.69 -17.78 -3.11
N PRO A 10 -9.80 -17.00 -3.72
CA PRO A 10 -9.06 -17.49 -4.86
C PRO A 10 -8.05 -18.53 -4.40
N ARG A 11 -7.95 -19.62 -5.16
CA ARG A 11 -6.78 -20.49 -5.14
C ARG A 11 -5.58 -19.67 -5.63
N LEU A 12 -4.87 -19.05 -4.69
CA LEU A 12 -3.68 -18.21 -4.94
C LEU A 12 -2.56 -18.98 -5.66
N ASP A 13 -2.59 -20.30 -5.52
CA ASP A 13 -1.80 -21.33 -6.20
C ASP A 13 -1.95 -21.31 -7.73
N ALA A 14 -3.04 -20.76 -8.29
CA ALA A 14 -3.23 -20.65 -9.75
C ALA A 14 -2.80 -19.30 -10.35
N ALA A 15 -2.66 -18.23 -9.55
CA ALA A 15 -2.48 -16.86 -10.06
C ALA A 15 -1.01 -16.46 -10.26
N VAL A 16 -0.06 -17.19 -9.67
CA VAL A 16 1.38 -16.91 -9.78
C VAL A 16 2.05 -18.01 -10.59
N GLY A 17 2.14 -17.80 -11.91
CA GLY A 17 2.95 -18.64 -12.80
C GLY A 17 4.45 -18.49 -12.54
N LEU A 18 4.90 -18.82 -11.33
CA LEU A 18 6.29 -19.01 -10.90
C LEU A 18 6.67 -20.51 -10.90
N ALA A 19 5.96 -21.34 -11.67
CA ALA A 19 6.38 -22.72 -11.91
C ALA A 19 7.61 -22.74 -12.83
N GLY A 20 8.77 -22.45 -12.26
CA GLY A 20 10.07 -22.50 -12.91
C GLY A 20 11.17 -22.61 -11.86
N ALA A 21 11.59 -23.84 -11.59
CA ALA A 21 12.69 -24.29 -10.74
C ALA A 21 12.50 -24.20 -9.19
N ALA A 22 12.20 -25.37 -8.61
CA ALA A 22 12.55 -25.79 -7.24
C ALA A 22 12.11 -24.88 -6.06
N THR A 23 10.92 -24.30 -6.11
CA THR A 23 10.27 -23.77 -4.89
C THR A 23 9.50 -24.91 -4.21
N PRO A 24 9.70 -25.21 -2.91
CA PRO A 24 8.84 -26.16 -2.21
C PRO A 24 7.39 -25.66 -2.28
N PRO A 25 6.39 -26.55 -2.37
CA PRO A 25 4.99 -26.14 -2.39
C PRO A 25 4.72 -25.24 -1.19
N LEU A 26 4.11 -24.08 -1.42
CA LEU A 26 3.59 -23.26 -0.35
C LEU A 26 2.66 -24.15 0.50
N PRO A 27 2.77 -24.13 1.83
CA PRO A 27 1.90 -24.92 2.67
C PRO A 27 0.45 -24.58 2.32
N ASP A 28 -0.31 -25.64 2.05
CA ASP A 28 -1.74 -25.59 1.78
C ASP A 28 -2.42 -24.80 2.90
N LEU A 29 -2.87 -23.59 2.61
CA LEU A 29 -3.55 -22.73 3.58
C LEU A 29 -4.96 -23.25 3.91
N GLU A 30 -5.37 -24.37 3.30
CA GLU A 30 -6.65 -25.04 3.49
C GLU A 30 -6.74 -25.88 4.79
N ASP A 31 -5.63 -26.36 5.38
CA ASP A 31 -5.68 -27.15 6.62
C ASP A 31 -5.52 -26.29 7.88
N ARG A 32 -6.47 -25.38 8.11
CA ARG A 32 -6.62 -24.65 9.37
C ARG A 32 -7.49 -25.43 10.34
N GLY A 33 -6.92 -26.45 10.98
CA GLY A 33 -7.29 -26.91 12.32
C GLY A 33 -8.80 -26.90 12.63
N GLY A 34 -9.59 -27.64 11.85
CA GLY A 34 -10.97 -28.01 12.18
C GLY A 34 -11.98 -26.87 12.34
N ARG A 35 -11.69 -25.64 11.88
CA ARG A 35 -12.74 -24.62 11.78
C ARG A 35 -13.40 -24.71 10.41
N PRO A 36 -14.74 -24.80 10.34
CA PRO A 36 -15.41 -24.70 9.05
C PRO A 36 -15.01 -23.37 8.42
N ALA A 37 -14.70 -23.39 7.12
CA ALA A 37 -14.75 -22.17 6.32
C ALA A 37 -16.03 -21.43 6.73
N SER A 38 -15.94 -20.12 6.97
CA SER A 38 -17.13 -19.32 7.25
C SER A 38 -18.20 -19.72 6.22
N ASP A 39 -19.45 -19.93 6.66
CA ASP A 39 -20.58 -20.46 5.85
C ASP A 39 -20.88 -19.66 4.55
N HIS A 40 -20.06 -18.64 4.25
CA HIS A 40 -20.15 -17.73 3.11
C HIS A 40 -18.93 -17.78 2.18
N GLY A 41 -17.90 -18.57 2.50
CA GLY A 41 -16.74 -18.75 1.64
C GLY A 41 -16.11 -17.43 1.19
N SER A 42 -16.01 -16.40 2.04
CA SER A 42 -15.44 -15.08 1.68
C SER A 42 -14.11 -14.81 2.42
N VAL A 43 -13.21 -14.05 1.80
CA VAL A 43 -11.95 -13.59 2.43
C VAL A 43 -12.24 -12.31 3.20
N GLN A 44 -12.25 -12.38 4.53
CA GLN A 44 -12.43 -11.20 5.37
C GLN A 44 -11.09 -10.55 5.66
N LEU A 45 -10.97 -9.26 5.35
CA LEU A 45 -9.72 -8.49 5.52
C LEU A 45 -9.22 -8.40 6.99
N TRP A 46 -10.06 -8.70 7.97
CA TRP A 46 -9.75 -8.69 9.40
C TRP A 46 -9.58 -10.11 9.98
N ASP A 47 -9.57 -11.14 9.15
CA ASP A 47 -9.32 -12.52 9.57
C ASP A 47 -8.09 -13.09 8.86
N GLY A 48 -7.42 -14.03 9.51
CA GLY A 48 -6.21 -14.69 9.01
C GLY A 48 -4.92 -14.26 9.70
N THR A 49 -3.81 -14.45 8.98
CA THR A 49 -2.47 -14.18 9.51
C THR A 49 -2.20 -12.69 9.53
N GLY A 50 -1.45 -12.23 10.54
CA GLY A 50 -0.85 -10.90 10.48
C GLY A 50 0.04 -10.75 9.24
N MET A 51 0.50 -9.52 8.98
CA MET A 51 1.27 -9.19 7.78
C MET A 51 2.60 -9.97 7.71
N SER A 52 2.58 -11.14 7.07
CA SER A 52 3.71 -12.08 6.98
C SER A 52 4.14 -12.41 5.55
N THR A 53 3.36 -11.97 4.55
CA THR A 53 3.63 -12.23 3.14
C THR A 53 3.80 -10.92 2.39
N PHE A 54 4.83 -10.88 1.55
CA PHE A 54 5.09 -9.75 0.67
C PHE A 54 5.61 -10.20 -0.69
N SER A 55 5.51 -9.32 -1.67
CA SER A 55 6.15 -9.48 -2.98
C SER A 55 7.10 -8.32 -3.23
N ALA A 56 8.34 -8.68 -3.56
CA ALA A 56 9.43 -7.77 -3.89
C ALA A 56 9.51 -7.44 -5.40
N ALA A 57 8.58 -7.95 -6.21
CA ALA A 57 8.64 -7.94 -7.68
C ALA A 57 8.66 -6.55 -8.34
N ARG A 58 8.44 -5.46 -7.59
CA ARG A 58 8.47 -4.08 -8.08
C ARG A 58 9.54 -3.23 -7.39
N GLY A 59 10.66 -3.85 -7.01
CA GLY A 59 11.88 -3.15 -6.61
C GLY A 59 13.13 -3.87 -7.07
N ASP A 60 14.22 -3.11 -7.13
CA ASP A 60 15.56 -3.59 -7.42
C ASP A 60 16.32 -3.72 -6.10
N TRP A 61 16.10 -4.84 -5.41
CA TRP A 61 16.58 -5.04 -4.04
C TRP A 61 18.03 -5.50 -3.95
N GLU A 62 18.56 -6.07 -5.02
CA GLU A 62 19.95 -6.53 -5.12
C GLU A 62 20.88 -5.46 -5.73
N GLY A 63 20.35 -4.53 -6.52
CA GLY A 63 21.09 -3.39 -7.06
C GLY A 63 20.96 -2.15 -6.19
N SER A 64 19.99 -1.30 -6.54
CA SER A 64 19.78 -0.01 -5.88
C SER A 64 19.24 -0.11 -4.45
N GLY A 65 18.57 -1.21 -4.10
CA GLY A 65 17.90 -1.40 -2.81
C GLY A 65 16.57 -0.64 -2.67
N TYR A 66 16.00 -0.17 -3.78
CA TYR A 66 14.82 0.69 -3.81
C TYR A 66 13.71 0.16 -4.72
N GLY A 67 12.50 0.66 -4.48
CA GLY A 67 11.30 0.34 -5.23
C GLY A 67 10.12 0.15 -4.30
N SER A 68 9.19 -0.73 -4.69
CA SER A 68 7.99 -1.02 -3.93
C SER A 68 7.88 -2.48 -3.51
N LEU A 69 7.40 -2.68 -2.28
CA LEU A 69 6.95 -3.95 -1.74
C LEU A 69 5.43 -3.97 -1.73
N LEU A 70 4.86 -5.11 -2.09
CA LEU A 70 3.45 -5.39 -1.98
C LEU A 70 3.19 -6.26 -0.77
N TYR A 71 2.40 -5.79 0.19
CA TYR A 71 2.00 -6.54 1.38
C TYR A 71 0.50 -6.81 1.39
N THR A 72 0.10 -7.88 2.08
CA THR A 72 -1.30 -8.23 2.33
C THR A 72 -1.53 -8.31 3.83
N PRO A 73 -1.81 -7.17 4.51
CA PRO A 73 -2.06 -7.18 5.93
C PRO A 73 -3.48 -7.63 6.27
N GLN A 74 -3.63 -8.18 7.47
CA GLN A 74 -4.90 -8.13 8.19
C GLN A 74 -5.11 -6.69 8.70
N VAL A 75 -6.26 -6.09 8.44
CA VAL A 75 -6.62 -4.78 9.01
C VAL A 75 -8.04 -4.77 9.54
N LEU A 76 -8.31 -3.91 10.52
CA LEU A 76 -9.67 -3.76 11.05
C LEU A 76 -10.50 -2.88 10.09
N PRO A 77 -11.83 -3.10 9.99
CA PRO A 77 -12.70 -2.25 9.17
C PRO A 77 -12.55 -0.76 9.45
N GLY A 78 -12.35 -0.37 10.71
CA GLY A 78 -12.14 1.01 11.14
C GLY A 78 -10.93 1.68 10.47
N SER A 79 -9.85 0.92 10.23
CA SER A 79 -8.66 1.44 9.55
C SER A 79 -8.96 1.73 8.08
N VAL A 80 -9.63 0.82 7.39
CA VAL A 80 -10.04 1.04 5.99
C VAL A 80 -11.02 2.21 5.89
N LEU A 81 -12.01 2.27 6.78
CA LEU A 81 -12.97 3.37 6.89
C LEU A 81 -12.29 4.75 6.95
N SER A 82 -11.25 4.87 7.76
CA SER A 82 -10.51 6.13 7.94
C SER A 82 -9.74 6.58 6.70
N SER A 83 -9.39 5.64 5.80
CA SER A 83 -8.64 5.91 4.57
C SER A 83 -9.50 5.89 3.30
N MET A 84 -10.78 5.51 3.40
CA MET A 84 -11.68 5.47 2.24
C MET A 84 -11.99 6.89 1.76
N PRO A 85 -11.78 7.20 0.47
CA PRO A 85 -12.14 8.51 -0.07
C PRO A 85 -13.66 8.66 -0.08
N TRP A 86 -14.14 9.81 0.40
CA TRP A 86 -15.56 10.17 0.34
C TRP A 86 -15.91 10.72 -1.05
N LEU A 87 -16.52 9.89 -1.88
CA LEU A 87 -17.05 10.32 -3.19
C LEU A 87 -18.55 10.62 -3.14
N GLY A 88 -19.26 10.07 -2.15
CA GLY A 88 -20.70 10.23 -1.97
C GLY A 88 -21.25 9.11 -1.09
N GLN A 89 -22.48 9.30 -0.59
CA GLN A 89 -23.09 8.35 0.34
C GLN A 89 -23.33 6.98 -0.29
N ALA A 90 -23.85 6.94 -1.52
CA ALA A 90 -24.15 5.69 -2.23
C ALA A 90 -22.88 4.88 -2.50
N ASP A 91 -21.83 5.55 -2.99
CA ASP A 91 -20.53 4.97 -3.23
C ASP A 91 -19.91 4.40 -1.94
N PHE A 92 -19.84 5.22 -0.89
CA PHE A 92 -19.28 4.80 0.39
C PHE A 92 -20.01 3.57 0.94
N LYS A 93 -21.36 3.60 0.99
CA LYS A 93 -22.17 2.46 1.45
C LYS A 93 -21.96 1.21 0.62
N LYS A 94 -21.86 1.32 -0.71
CA LYS A 94 -21.64 0.19 -1.63
C LYS A 94 -20.38 -0.58 -1.28
N TYR A 95 -19.24 0.10 -1.13
CA TYR A 95 -17.98 -0.56 -0.85
C TYR A 95 -17.84 -0.98 0.61
N MET A 96 -18.41 -0.21 1.54
CA MET A 96 -18.45 -0.60 2.94
C MET A 96 -19.23 -1.89 3.19
N ALA A 97 -20.36 -2.08 2.49
CA ALA A 97 -21.13 -3.32 2.57
C ALA A 97 -20.37 -4.54 2.02
N ARG A 98 -19.34 -4.32 1.19
CA ARG A 98 -18.55 -5.37 0.54
C ARG A 98 -17.20 -5.63 1.19
N LEU A 99 -16.86 -4.95 2.29
CA LEU A 99 -15.62 -5.22 3.01
C LEU A 99 -15.44 -6.71 3.39
N PRO A 100 -16.48 -7.48 3.78
CA PRO A 100 -16.32 -8.91 4.03
C PRO A 100 -15.80 -9.74 2.84
N ASP A 101 -15.80 -9.18 1.63
CA ASP A 101 -15.29 -9.80 0.40
C ASP A 101 -13.98 -9.14 -0.08
N ALA A 102 -13.42 -8.18 0.67
CA ALA A 102 -12.28 -7.40 0.22
C ALA A 102 -10.95 -8.00 0.70
N SER A 103 -9.95 -7.99 -0.17
CA SER A 103 -8.55 -8.15 0.18
C SER A 103 -7.81 -6.83 0.01
N LEU A 104 -7.04 -6.44 1.02
CA LEU A 104 -6.23 -5.22 1.01
C LEU A 104 -4.80 -5.53 0.58
N PHE A 105 -4.31 -4.71 -0.34
CA PHE A 105 -2.93 -4.69 -0.78
C PHE A 105 -2.29 -3.35 -0.40
N LEU A 106 -1.24 -3.40 0.41
CA LEU A 106 -0.41 -2.24 0.74
C LEU A 106 0.78 -2.18 -0.20
N THR A 107 0.95 -1.04 -0.85
CA THR A 107 2.16 -0.68 -1.56
C THR A 107 3.03 0.13 -0.61
N ILE A 108 4.19 -0.41 -0.23
CA ILE A 108 5.17 0.26 0.61
C ILE A 108 6.37 0.61 -0.26
N VAL A 109 6.85 1.85 -0.19
CA VAL A 109 8.04 2.29 -0.91
C VAL A 109 9.15 2.56 0.10
N ARG A 110 10.36 2.10 -0.23
CA ARG A 110 11.56 2.64 0.41
C ARG A 110 11.84 3.98 -0.25
N ASP A 111 11.63 5.05 0.50
CA ASP A 111 11.78 6.41 0.02
C ASP A 111 13.26 6.82 -0.10
N ARG A 112 13.53 7.69 -1.07
CA ARG A 112 14.81 8.39 -1.24
C ARG A 112 14.76 9.81 -0.71
N GLY A 113 13.55 10.40 -0.68
CA GLY A 113 13.33 11.75 -0.20
C GLY A 113 13.75 11.92 1.26
N GLU A 114 14.09 13.15 1.60
CA GLU A 114 14.31 13.57 2.98
C GLU A 114 13.32 14.68 3.33
N GLY A 115 13.07 14.81 4.63
CA GLY A 115 12.23 15.84 5.19
C GLY A 115 12.88 16.45 6.43
N SER A 116 12.17 17.36 7.06
CA SER A 116 12.60 17.99 8.30
C SER A 116 11.52 17.90 9.36
N ILE A 117 11.94 17.89 10.62
CA ILE A 117 11.06 18.07 11.77
C ILE A 117 11.35 19.45 12.35
N THR A 118 10.33 20.28 12.43
CA THR A 118 10.38 21.61 13.05
C THR A 118 9.41 21.66 14.22
N LEU A 119 9.59 22.60 15.15
CA LEU A 119 8.56 22.86 16.16
C LEU A 119 7.65 24.01 15.71
N ASP A 120 6.35 23.89 15.95
CA ASP A 120 5.42 24.99 15.77
C ASP A 120 5.48 26.01 16.93
N GLY A 121 4.59 27.02 16.90
CA GLY A 121 4.54 28.07 17.93
C GLY A 121 4.18 27.55 19.33
N ASP A 122 3.57 26.36 19.42
CA ASP A 122 3.21 25.69 20.67
C ASP A 122 4.25 24.62 21.08
N GLY A 123 5.36 24.52 20.34
CA GLY A 123 6.43 23.56 20.59
C GLY A 123 6.11 22.13 20.15
N GLN A 124 5.07 21.92 19.34
CA GLN A 124 4.73 20.60 18.81
C GLN A 124 5.54 20.26 17.57
N PRO A 125 5.96 18.99 17.39
CA PRO A 125 6.69 18.57 16.22
C PRO A 125 5.80 18.59 14.98
N VAL A 126 6.28 19.28 13.94
CA VAL A 126 5.71 19.33 12.60
C VAL A 126 6.66 18.62 11.65
N VAL A 127 6.17 17.59 10.99
CA VAL A 127 6.91 16.83 9.97
C VAL A 127 6.68 17.48 8.61
N ASN A 128 7.74 18.00 8.01
CA ASN A 128 7.73 18.56 6.65
C ASN A 128 8.40 17.54 5.73
N TYR A 129 7.62 16.90 4.86
CA TYR A 129 8.13 15.89 3.95
C TYR A 129 7.49 16.06 2.58
N SER A 130 8.30 15.95 1.52
CA SER A 130 7.83 15.98 0.13
C SER A 130 8.32 14.72 -0.56
N LEU A 131 7.42 14.05 -1.28
CA LEU A 131 7.81 12.88 -2.08
C LEU A 131 8.66 13.32 -3.26
N SER A 132 9.74 12.56 -3.51
CA SER A 132 10.51 12.69 -4.74
C SER A 132 9.75 12.12 -5.92
N ALA A 133 10.08 12.54 -7.14
CA ALA A 133 9.48 12.00 -8.36
C ALA A 133 9.74 10.49 -8.50
N GLU A 134 10.91 10.03 -8.06
CA GLU A 134 11.28 8.62 -8.02
C GLU A 134 10.39 7.81 -7.07
N ASP A 135 10.10 8.36 -5.88
CA ASP A 135 9.25 7.71 -4.88
C ASP A 135 7.79 7.70 -5.33
N GLU A 136 7.31 8.80 -5.94
CA GLU A 136 5.98 8.84 -6.58
C GLU A 136 5.85 7.80 -7.69
N GLY A 137 6.87 7.65 -8.54
CA GLY A 137 6.92 6.64 -9.58
C GLY A 137 6.91 5.21 -9.03
N ALA A 138 7.66 4.95 -7.96
CA ALA A 138 7.67 3.66 -7.28
C ALA A 138 6.30 3.34 -6.66
N MET A 139 5.63 4.32 -6.05
CA MET A 139 4.28 4.15 -5.51
C MET A 139 3.25 3.87 -6.60
N ALA A 140 3.30 4.59 -7.73
CA ALA A 140 2.40 4.37 -8.86
C ALA A 140 2.58 2.97 -9.47
N SER A 141 3.83 2.57 -9.71
CA SER A 141 4.21 1.24 -10.20
C SER A 141 3.72 0.12 -9.27
N GLY A 142 3.93 0.27 -7.96
CA GLY A 142 3.47 -0.70 -6.97
C GLY A 142 1.95 -0.76 -6.84
N SER A 143 1.25 0.38 -6.97
CA SER A 143 -0.22 0.44 -6.94
C SER A 143 -0.85 -0.25 -8.15
N ALA A 144 -0.30 -0.03 -9.35
CA ALA A 144 -0.73 -0.73 -10.56
C ALA A 144 -0.45 -2.24 -10.47
N PHE A 145 0.70 -2.63 -9.92
CA PHE A 145 1.02 -4.04 -9.67
C PHE A 145 0.04 -4.68 -8.69
N ALA A 146 -0.31 -4.01 -7.58
CA ALA A 146 -1.31 -4.46 -6.63
C ALA A 146 -2.67 -4.72 -7.30
N ALA A 147 -3.11 -3.77 -8.13
CA ALA A 147 -4.37 -3.89 -8.85
C ALA A 147 -4.36 -5.07 -9.84
N ARG A 148 -3.24 -5.27 -10.54
CA ARG A 148 -3.07 -6.42 -11.44
C ARG A 148 -3.10 -7.76 -10.69
N VAL A 149 -2.47 -7.83 -9.51
CA VAL A 149 -2.52 -9.03 -8.65
C VAL A 149 -3.95 -9.31 -8.21
N ALA A 150 -4.69 -8.29 -7.76
CA ALA A 150 -6.09 -8.44 -7.38
C ALA A 150 -6.95 -8.98 -8.55
N ALA A 151 -6.82 -8.41 -9.74
CA ALA A 151 -7.53 -8.89 -10.92
C ALA A 151 -7.11 -10.33 -11.31
N ALA A 152 -5.81 -10.65 -11.27
CA ALA A 152 -5.32 -11.99 -11.56
C ALA A 152 -5.83 -13.03 -10.55
N ALA A 153 -6.04 -12.60 -9.31
CA ALA A 153 -6.68 -13.39 -8.26
C ALA A 153 -8.20 -13.51 -8.44
N GLY A 154 -8.82 -12.93 -9.47
CA GLY A 154 -10.25 -13.07 -9.72
C GLY A 154 -11.13 -12.01 -9.06
N ALA A 155 -10.55 -10.88 -8.62
CA ALA A 155 -11.33 -9.79 -8.06
C ALA A 155 -12.31 -9.26 -9.12
N ASP A 156 -13.61 -9.28 -8.79
CA ASP A 156 -14.63 -8.72 -9.68
C ASP A 156 -14.57 -7.19 -9.71
N THR A 157 -13.95 -6.60 -8.70
CA THR A 157 -13.79 -5.16 -8.54
C THR A 157 -12.41 -4.89 -7.99
N VAL A 158 -11.71 -3.96 -8.60
CA VAL A 158 -10.40 -3.48 -8.13
C VAL A 158 -10.49 -1.99 -7.94
N MET A 159 -10.06 -1.49 -6.78
CA MET A 159 -9.97 -0.06 -6.56
C MET A 159 -8.72 0.35 -5.80
N THR A 160 -8.21 1.54 -6.06
CA THR A 160 -7.24 2.19 -5.18
C THR A 160 -7.96 3.18 -4.28
N LEU A 161 -7.40 3.48 -3.11
CA LEU A 161 -7.99 4.46 -2.19
C LEU A 161 -7.71 5.93 -2.60
N ASP A 162 -7.41 6.16 -3.87
CA ASP A 162 -7.27 7.51 -4.44
C ASP A 162 -8.66 8.14 -4.58
N ALA A 163 -8.79 9.44 -4.23
CA ALA A 163 -10.02 10.20 -4.36
C ALA A 163 -10.41 10.51 -5.81
N ASP A 164 -9.58 10.15 -6.79
CA ASP A 164 -9.99 10.15 -8.19
C ASP A 164 -11.01 9.02 -8.44
N PRO A 165 -12.23 9.34 -8.89
CA PRO A 165 -13.29 8.36 -8.96
C PRO A 165 -13.05 7.35 -10.11
N ARG A 166 -12.09 7.63 -11.01
CA ARG A 166 -11.55 6.68 -12.01
C ARG A 166 -10.74 5.54 -11.39
N CYS A 167 -10.44 5.58 -10.10
CA CYS A 167 -9.66 4.55 -9.42
C CYS A 167 -10.47 3.33 -8.99
N ARG A 168 -11.64 3.11 -9.60
CA ARG A 168 -12.55 2.00 -9.33
C ARG A 168 -12.88 1.29 -10.64
N PHE A 169 -12.50 0.03 -10.74
CA PHE A 169 -12.66 -0.80 -11.94
C PHE A 169 -13.53 -2.02 -11.63
N LEU A 170 -14.60 -2.22 -12.39
CA LEU A 170 -15.55 -3.33 -12.22
C LEU A 170 -15.52 -4.23 -13.47
N PHE A 171 -15.39 -5.54 -13.24
CA PHE A 171 -15.53 -6.57 -14.26
C PHE A 171 -16.98 -7.07 -14.28
N VAL A 172 -17.70 -6.87 -15.38
CA VAL A 172 -19.12 -7.28 -15.55
C VAL A 172 -19.26 -8.38 -16.60
N ASP A 173 -20.20 -9.31 -16.40
CA ASP A 173 -20.60 -10.29 -17.42
C ASP A 173 -21.74 -9.70 -18.26
N GLU A 174 -21.50 -9.45 -19.54
CA GLU A 174 -22.58 -9.25 -20.50
C GLU A 174 -22.58 -10.47 -21.40
N GLY A 175 -23.67 -11.26 -21.36
CA GLY A 175 -23.83 -12.62 -21.92
C GLY A 175 -23.60 -12.82 -23.44
N ALA A 176 -22.77 -11.99 -24.07
CA ALA A 176 -22.25 -12.09 -25.43
C ALA A 176 -20.74 -11.73 -25.54
N GLY A 177 -19.97 -11.77 -24.45
CA GLY A 177 -18.49 -11.84 -24.52
C GLY A 177 -17.72 -10.51 -24.63
N SER A 178 -18.25 -9.41 -24.09
CA SER A 178 -17.59 -8.10 -24.20
C SER A 178 -17.85 -7.12 -23.03
N GLY A 179 -17.83 -7.58 -21.78
CA GLY A 179 -18.16 -6.72 -20.63
C GLY A 179 -16.96 -5.94 -20.06
N VAL A 180 -17.01 -4.61 -20.15
CA VAL A 180 -16.28 -3.68 -19.25
C VAL A 180 -17.25 -2.61 -18.78
N SER A 181 -17.18 -2.26 -17.51
CA SER A 181 -17.88 -1.09 -16.97
C SER A 181 -16.96 -0.31 -16.05
N VAL A 182 -16.67 0.94 -16.41
CA VAL A 182 -15.99 1.89 -15.51
C VAL A 182 -17.07 2.48 -14.63
N MET A 183 -16.90 2.44 -13.31
CA MET A 183 -17.90 2.97 -12.38
C MET A 183 -17.31 4.13 -11.55
N ASN A 184 -17.86 5.31 -11.81
CA ASN A 184 -17.53 6.71 -11.53
C ASN A 184 -16.19 7.31 -11.97
N GLY A 185 -15.83 6.98 -13.20
CA GLY A 185 -15.46 8.03 -14.18
C GLY A 185 -15.97 7.66 -15.58
N GLU A 186 -17.24 7.21 -15.66
CA GLU A 186 -17.74 5.97 -16.31
C GLU A 186 -17.69 5.78 -17.83
N VAL A 187 -17.77 4.50 -18.27
CA VAL A 187 -18.66 3.99 -19.35
C VAL A 187 -19.02 2.51 -19.12
N VAL A 188 -20.27 2.13 -19.42
CA VAL A 188 -20.92 0.79 -19.32
C VAL A 188 -21.50 0.36 -20.69
N ALA A 189 -21.31 -0.92 -21.09
CA ALA A 189 -21.69 -1.66 -22.32
C ALA A 189 -20.88 -1.36 -23.61
N GLY A 190 -20.51 -2.28 -24.51
CA GLY A 190 -20.88 -3.68 -24.76
C GLY A 190 -20.86 -3.90 -26.29
N ALA A 191 -20.06 -4.83 -26.82
CA ALA A 191 -19.86 -5.17 -28.24
C ALA A 191 -19.55 -4.00 -29.21
N GLY A 192 -18.27 -3.61 -29.30
CA GLY A 192 -17.69 -2.98 -30.49
C GLY A 192 -17.36 -1.48 -30.43
N GLY A 193 -17.68 -0.77 -29.34
CA GLY A 193 -17.31 0.65 -29.18
C GLY A 193 -16.03 0.87 -28.37
N THR A 194 -15.16 1.78 -28.82
CA THR A 194 -13.97 2.21 -28.08
C THR A 194 -14.37 3.27 -27.04
N PRO A 195 -14.24 3.04 -25.71
CA PRO A 195 -14.56 4.05 -24.71
C PRO A 195 -13.44 5.10 -24.60
N SER A 196 -13.82 6.38 -24.53
CA SER A 196 -12.93 7.51 -24.20
C SER A 196 -13.33 8.13 -22.87
N LEU A 197 -12.35 8.32 -21.98
CA LEU A 197 -12.54 8.92 -20.65
C LEU A 197 -12.87 10.42 -20.76
N PRO A 198 -13.84 10.94 -19.98
CA PRO A 198 -14.03 12.38 -19.85
C PRO A 198 -12.85 13.02 -19.08
N ALA A 199 -12.53 14.27 -19.43
CA ALA A 199 -11.48 15.05 -18.78
C ALA A 199 -11.84 15.40 -17.33
N GLN A 200 -10.86 15.25 -16.42
CA GLN A 200 -10.85 15.59 -14.99
C GLN A 200 -12.12 16.24 -14.39
N LEU A 201 -12.76 15.55 -13.44
CA LEU A 201 -13.67 16.19 -12.48
C LEU A 201 -12.84 16.93 -11.41
N ALA A 202 -13.09 18.23 -11.26
CA ALA A 202 -12.48 19.07 -10.24
C ALA A 202 -13.09 18.78 -8.85
N PRO A 203 -12.32 18.84 -7.75
CA PRO A 203 -12.85 18.64 -6.42
C PRO A 203 -13.37 19.98 -5.87
N GLU A 204 -14.69 20.14 -5.70
CA GLU A 204 -15.22 21.23 -4.87
C GLU A 204 -16.32 20.76 -3.92
N GLY A 205 -16.08 21.02 -2.63
CA GLY A 205 -17.10 21.18 -1.58
C GLY A 205 -17.69 19.90 -0.96
N PRO A 206 -18.44 20.05 0.16
CA PRO A 206 -19.07 18.96 0.91
C PRO A 206 -20.34 18.41 0.22
N ALA A 207 -20.61 18.81 -1.03
CA ALA A 207 -21.64 18.19 -1.85
C ALA A 207 -21.09 16.90 -2.47
N SER A 208 -21.97 15.92 -2.70
CA SER A 208 -21.61 14.69 -3.43
C SER A 208 -20.85 15.05 -4.71
N LEU A 209 -19.67 14.48 -4.92
CA LEU A 209 -18.93 14.60 -6.18
C LEU A 209 -19.64 13.83 -7.32
N LEU A 210 -20.65 13.03 -6.96
CA LEU A 210 -21.49 12.25 -7.85
C LEU A 210 -22.80 13.00 -8.11
N THR A 211 -23.13 13.15 -9.39
CA THR A 211 -24.44 13.63 -9.84
C THR A 211 -25.53 12.58 -9.59
N PRO A 212 -26.82 12.94 -9.56
CA PRO A 212 -27.91 11.96 -9.50
C PRO A 212 -27.89 10.92 -10.64
N ALA A 213 -27.28 11.25 -11.79
CA ALA A 213 -27.05 10.30 -12.88
C ALA A 213 -25.95 9.29 -12.52
N ASP A 214 -24.89 9.73 -11.85
CA ASP A 214 -23.84 8.86 -11.31
C ASP A 214 -24.40 7.95 -10.20
N GLU A 215 -25.34 8.45 -9.37
CA GLU A 215 -26.05 7.62 -8.40
C GLU A 215 -26.99 6.59 -9.05
N ALA A 216 -27.67 6.96 -10.14
CA ALA A 216 -28.49 6.04 -10.92
C ALA A 216 -27.64 4.99 -11.66
N ALA A 217 -26.46 5.36 -12.16
CA ALA A 217 -25.51 4.44 -12.76
C ALA A 217 -24.91 3.47 -11.72
N LEU A 218 -24.64 3.93 -10.49
CA LEU A 218 -24.27 3.07 -9.36
C LEU A 218 -25.36 2.02 -9.02
N ALA A 219 -26.64 2.40 -9.16
CA ALA A 219 -27.79 1.50 -8.96
C ALA A 219 -27.99 0.52 -10.14
N LEU A 220 -27.70 0.93 -11.37
CA LEU A 220 -27.63 0.07 -12.57
C LEU A 220 -26.42 -0.89 -12.52
N GLY A 221 -25.32 -0.47 -11.88
CA GLY A 221 -24.12 -1.25 -11.55
C GLY A 221 -24.31 -2.33 -10.46
N ASN A 222 -25.56 -2.76 -10.24
CA ASN A 222 -25.91 -4.03 -9.60
C ASN A 222 -25.88 -5.21 -10.60
N ALA A 223 -25.31 -5.00 -11.81
CA ALA A 223 -25.03 -6.06 -12.77
C ALA A 223 -24.24 -7.21 -12.13
N ALA A 224 -24.53 -8.44 -12.56
CA ALA A 224 -23.82 -9.61 -12.07
C ALA A 224 -22.31 -9.48 -12.37
N PRO A 225 -21.43 -9.76 -11.40
CA PRO A 225 -19.99 -9.75 -11.62
C PRO A 225 -19.63 -10.72 -12.74
N ALA A 226 -18.57 -10.42 -13.49
CA ALA A 226 -18.05 -11.32 -14.51
C ALA A 226 -17.77 -12.72 -13.93
N SER A 227 -18.27 -13.77 -14.60
CA SER A 227 -17.95 -15.18 -14.27
C SER A 227 -16.61 -15.65 -14.85
N GLY A 228 -15.89 -14.76 -15.55
CA GLY A 228 -14.61 -15.05 -16.21
C GLY A 228 -13.45 -15.30 -15.25
N SER A 229 -12.41 -15.99 -15.72
CA SER A 229 -11.22 -16.28 -14.91
C SER A 229 -10.41 -15.01 -14.58
N GLY A 230 -9.75 -14.96 -13.42
CA GLY A 230 -8.88 -13.84 -13.04
C GLY A 230 -7.76 -13.57 -14.07
N ALA A 231 -7.29 -14.60 -14.77
CA ALA A 231 -6.37 -14.44 -15.89
C ALA A 231 -6.97 -13.63 -17.06
N ALA A 232 -8.27 -13.77 -17.35
CA ALA A 232 -8.96 -12.98 -18.35
C ALA A 232 -9.13 -11.52 -17.90
N GLN A 233 -9.50 -11.30 -16.64
CA GLN A 233 -9.61 -9.97 -16.02
C GLN A 233 -8.27 -9.21 -16.08
N ALA A 234 -7.17 -9.84 -15.66
CA ALA A 234 -5.83 -9.23 -15.68
C ALA A 234 -5.30 -8.94 -17.10
N ARG A 235 -5.82 -9.63 -18.12
CA ARG A 235 -5.47 -9.42 -19.53
C ARG A 235 -6.41 -8.47 -20.25
N HIS A 236 -7.50 -8.03 -19.60
CA HIS A 236 -8.52 -7.21 -20.23
C HIS A 236 -7.91 -5.90 -20.79
N PRO A 237 -8.09 -5.57 -22.09
CA PRO A 237 -7.46 -4.39 -22.70
C PRO A 237 -7.77 -3.06 -21.98
N ALA A 238 -9.03 -2.84 -21.59
CA ALA A 238 -9.43 -1.65 -20.84
C ALA A 238 -8.76 -1.57 -19.45
N PHE A 239 -8.61 -2.71 -18.77
CA PHE A 239 -7.93 -2.78 -17.48
C PHE A 239 -6.43 -2.50 -17.64
N ARG A 240 -5.78 -3.05 -18.67
CA ARG A 240 -4.37 -2.76 -18.98
C ARG A 240 -4.13 -1.28 -19.30
N ARG A 241 -5.06 -0.65 -20.02
CA ARG A 241 -5.01 0.79 -20.29
C ARG A 241 -5.14 1.59 -18.98
N TRP A 242 -6.10 1.25 -18.14
CA TRP A 242 -6.26 1.87 -16.82
C TRP A 242 -5.00 1.73 -15.97
N LEU A 243 -4.36 0.55 -15.94
CA LEU A 243 -3.08 0.33 -15.27
C LEU A 243 -1.97 1.24 -15.82
N ALA A 244 -1.84 1.34 -17.15
CA ALA A 244 -0.83 2.19 -17.78
C ALA A 244 -1.05 3.68 -17.48
N GLU A 245 -2.30 4.14 -17.47
CA GLU A 245 -2.66 5.51 -17.09
C GLU A 245 -2.35 5.77 -15.61
N ARG A 246 -2.52 4.77 -14.73
CA ARG A 246 -2.12 4.85 -13.32
C ARG A 246 -0.61 4.89 -13.13
N GLU A 247 0.15 4.09 -13.88
CA GLU A 247 1.62 4.13 -13.83
C GLU A 247 2.17 5.46 -14.36
N ALA A 248 1.61 5.98 -15.46
CA ALA A 248 2.06 7.23 -16.08
C ALA A 248 1.60 8.49 -15.35
N GLY A 249 0.42 8.46 -14.72
CA GLY A 249 -0.17 9.60 -14.00
C GLY A 249 0.40 9.84 -12.60
N GLY A 250 1.25 8.93 -12.11
CA GLY A 250 1.81 9.00 -10.76
C GLY A 250 0.76 8.78 -9.66
N ILE A 251 1.13 9.15 -8.44
CA ILE A 251 0.21 9.28 -7.32
C ILE A 251 -0.05 10.76 -7.07
N ALA A 252 -1.25 11.24 -7.37
CA ALA A 252 -1.58 12.63 -7.07
C ALA A 252 -1.57 12.82 -5.54
N THR A 253 -0.50 13.41 -5.01
CA THR A 253 -0.12 13.52 -3.58
C THR A 253 -1.22 14.15 -2.70
N ARG A 254 -2.14 14.94 -3.29
CA ARG A 254 -3.30 15.55 -2.61
C ARG A 254 -4.62 14.75 -2.70
N ARG A 255 -4.62 13.63 -3.42
CA ARG A 255 -5.80 12.78 -3.67
C ARG A 255 -5.60 11.35 -3.19
N THR A 256 -4.36 10.89 -3.16
CA THR A 256 -4.00 9.59 -2.58
C THR A 256 -3.68 9.78 -1.10
N PRO A 257 -4.33 9.04 -0.17
CA PRO A 257 -3.94 9.03 1.22
C PRO A 257 -2.51 8.47 1.34
N LEU A 258 -1.59 9.32 1.77
CA LEU A 258 -0.22 8.97 2.06
C LEU A 258 -0.01 8.94 3.57
N PHE A 259 0.73 7.93 4.00
CA PHE A 259 0.97 7.69 5.41
C PHE A 259 2.30 6.96 5.58
N SER A 260 3.01 7.28 6.65
CA SER A 260 4.13 6.51 7.14
C SER A 260 3.97 6.27 8.64
N ALA A 261 4.22 5.05 9.08
CA ALA A 261 4.40 4.70 10.49
C ALA A 261 5.88 4.60 10.87
N HIS A 262 6.80 4.81 9.92
CA HIS A 262 8.21 4.47 10.05
C HIS A 262 9.08 5.71 9.76
N GLN A 263 8.90 6.78 10.53
CA GLN A 263 9.78 7.94 10.49
C GLN A 263 11.13 7.58 11.10
N MET A 264 12.21 7.94 10.42
CA MET A 264 13.59 7.55 10.76
C MET A 264 14.55 8.70 10.42
N GLY A 265 15.72 8.70 11.04
CA GLY A 265 16.85 9.53 10.60
C GLY A 265 16.84 11.01 11.01
N SER A 266 15.97 11.43 11.92
CA SER A 266 15.90 12.82 12.40
C SER A 266 17.06 13.26 13.30
N ALA A 267 17.80 12.31 13.88
CA ALA A 267 19.03 12.54 14.65
C ALA A 267 20.12 11.59 14.15
N ARG A 268 20.36 11.64 12.85
CA ARG A 268 21.19 10.70 12.09
C ARG A 268 22.56 10.48 12.74
N MET A 269 22.97 9.22 12.90
CA MET A 269 24.33 8.86 13.29
C MET A 269 25.31 8.98 12.12
N GLY A 270 26.57 9.33 12.38
CA GLY A 270 27.58 9.44 11.34
C GLY A 270 29.00 9.60 11.87
N THR A 271 29.93 9.91 10.96
CA THR A 271 31.35 10.13 11.27
C THR A 271 31.78 11.58 11.10
N ASP A 272 30.84 12.48 10.79
CA ASP A 272 31.08 13.89 10.52
C ASP A 272 30.04 14.74 11.26
N PRO A 273 30.43 15.59 12.22
CA PRO A 273 29.52 16.47 12.95
C PRO A 273 28.80 17.49 12.04
N ALA A 274 29.31 17.77 10.84
CA ALA A 274 28.62 18.64 9.89
C ALA A 274 27.45 17.97 9.17
N ALA A 275 27.37 16.63 9.20
CA ALA A 275 26.39 15.84 8.45
C ALA A 275 25.59 14.86 9.34
N SER A 276 25.81 14.87 10.65
CA SER A 276 25.16 13.97 11.61
C SER A 276 24.94 14.66 12.96
N VAL A 277 23.97 14.17 13.73
CA VAL A 277 23.64 14.72 15.07
C VAL A 277 24.37 13.96 16.17
N VAL A 278 24.59 12.68 15.95
CA VAL A 278 25.36 11.81 16.84
C VAL A 278 26.48 11.11 16.08
N ASP A 279 27.52 10.72 16.78
CA ASP A 279 28.61 9.90 16.23
C ASP A 279 28.16 8.45 15.98
N ALA A 280 29.06 7.62 15.47
CA ALA A 280 28.80 6.21 15.18
C ALA A 280 28.53 5.35 16.44
N GLU A 281 28.79 5.88 17.64
CA GLU A 281 28.51 5.26 18.93
C GLU A 281 27.22 5.82 19.57
N GLY A 282 26.51 6.71 18.86
CA GLY A 282 25.26 7.30 19.27
C GLY A 282 25.41 8.49 20.22
N GLN A 283 26.63 8.98 20.44
CA GLN A 283 26.88 10.12 21.30
C GLN A 283 26.67 11.44 20.54
N SER A 284 26.00 12.41 21.15
CA SER A 284 25.86 13.76 20.59
C SER A 284 27.22 14.42 20.37
N TRP A 285 27.38 15.06 19.22
CA TRP A 285 28.55 15.90 18.92
C TRP A 285 28.61 17.16 19.79
N ASP A 286 27.46 17.69 20.20
CA ASP A 286 27.34 18.95 20.93
C ASP A 286 27.46 18.77 22.45
N VAL A 287 27.05 17.61 22.98
CA VAL A 287 26.95 17.37 24.42
C VAL A 287 27.62 16.05 24.80
N ALA A 288 28.72 16.15 25.55
CA ALA A 288 29.40 14.99 26.10
C ALA A 288 28.49 14.21 27.08
N GLY A 289 28.44 12.88 26.94
CA GLY A 289 27.62 12.02 27.78
C GLY A 289 26.12 11.96 27.42
N LEU A 290 25.68 12.65 26.38
CA LEU A 290 24.31 12.55 25.84
C LEU A 290 24.28 11.57 24.66
N TYR A 291 23.35 10.62 24.68
CA TYR A 291 23.22 9.59 23.65
C TYR A 291 21.80 9.49 23.09
N VAL A 292 21.69 9.13 21.81
CA VAL A 292 20.42 8.83 21.12
C VAL A 292 20.49 7.41 20.60
N MET A 293 19.45 6.60 20.85
CA MET A 293 19.47 5.14 20.57
C MET A 293 18.11 4.63 20.07
N ASP A 294 17.50 5.33 19.11
CA ASP A 294 16.22 4.94 18.52
C ASP A 294 16.23 5.08 16.98
N ALA A 295 15.06 5.00 16.35
CA ALA A 295 14.88 5.11 14.90
C ALA A 295 15.42 6.42 14.29
N SER A 296 15.55 7.49 15.08
CA SER A 296 16.10 8.77 14.62
C SER A 296 17.57 8.68 14.24
N THR A 297 18.31 7.69 14.75
CA THR A 297 19.74 7.50 14.44
C THR A 297 19.99 6.88 13.07
N PHE A 298 18.98 6.32 12.43
CA PHE A 298 19.14 5.59 11.17
C PHE A 298 19.70 6.51 10.05
N PRO A 299 20.73 6.07 9.31
CA PRO A 299 21.26 6.84 8.17
C PRO A 299 20.24 7.07 7.06
N THR A 300 19.32 6.12 6.86
CA THR A 300 18.27 6.14 5.83
C THR A 300 17.16 5.17 6.20
N ALA A 301 16.01 5.26 5.53
CA ALA A 301 14.91 4.33 5.69
C ALA A 301 15.33 2.89 5.34
N THR A 302 14.81 1.93 6.11
CA THR A 302 15.05 0.49 5.91
C THR A 302 14.27 -0.12 4.76
N GLY A 303 13.16 0.51 4.35
CA GLY A 303 12.24 -0.01 3.33
C GLY A 303 11.32 -1.15 3.77
N VAL A 304 11.42 -1.57 5.03
CA VAL A 304 10.62 -2.64 5.65
C VAL A 304 10.26 -2.25 7.09
N ASN A 305 9.40 -3.02 7.75
CA ASN A 305 9.03 -2.80 9.15
C ASN A 305 10.30 -2.74 10.04
N PRO A 306 10.62 -1.60 10.68
CA PRO A 306 11.94 -1.39 11.26
C PRO A 306 12.07 -1.88 12.69
N MET A 307 11.01 -2.41 13.33
CA MET A 307 10.98 -2.74 14.77
C MET A 307 12.23 -3.50 15.25
N VAL A 308 12.52 -4.66 14.66
CA VAL A 308 13.68 -5.48 15.04
C VAL A 308 15.00 -4.75 14.73
N THR A 309 15.06 -3.96 13.67
CA THR A 309 16.24 -3.16 13.33
C THR A 309 16.45 -2.03 14.34
N VAL A 310 15.39 -1.39 14.83
CA VAL A 310 15.45 -0.35 15.86
C VAL A 310 15.93 -0.96 17.18
N GLU A 311 15.37 -2.10 17.58
CA GLU A 311 15.84 -2.85 18.75
C GLU A 311 17.32 -3.24 18.61
N SER A 312 17.74 -3.68 17.42
CA SER A 312 19.12 -4.06 17.13
C SER A 312 20.07 -2.86 17.22
N ILE A 313 19.69 -1.69 16.70
CA ILE A 313 20.49 -0.47 16.81
C ILE A 313 20.58 0.00 18.26
N ALA A 314 19.46 0.01 19.00
CA ALA A 314 19.46 0.37 20.41
C ALA A 314 20.37 -0.55 21.24
N TYR A 315 20.30 -1.86 20.98
CA TYR A 315 21.17 -2.86 21.63
C TYR A 315 22.66 -2.66 21.27
N MET A 316 22.94 -2.38 20.00
CA MET A 316 24.30 -2.14 19.52
C MET A 316 24.92 -0.90 20.16
N LEU A 317 24.20 0.23 20.16
CA LEU A 317 24.68 1.50 20.73
C LEU A 317 24.84 1.42 22.26
N SER A 318 23.88 0.80 22.96
CA SER A 318 24.01 0.57 24.41
C SER A 318 25.19 -0.35 24.76
N SER A 319 25.51 -1.32 23.90
CA SER A 319 26.69 -2.17 24.07
C SER A 319 28.00 -1.41 23.90
N PHE A 320 28.07 -0.43 23.00
CA PHE A 320 29.23 0.45 22.86
C PHE A 320 29.43 1.33 24.10
N LEU A 321 28.36 1.95 24.58
CA LEU A 321 28.39 2.72 25.81
C LEU A 321 28.89 1.88 27.00
N ALA A 322 28.33 0.68 27.21
CA ALA A 322 28.73 -0.18 28.31
C ALA A 322 30.23 -0.56 28.26
N ARG A 323 30.79 -0.77 27.07
CA ARG A 323 32.22 -1.06 26.89
C ARG A 323 33.08 0.17 27.18
N LYS A 324 32.64 1.36 26.76
CA LYS A 324 33.32 2.63 27.00
C LYS A 324 33.43 2.93 28.49
N GLU A 325 32.34 2.81 29.23
CA GLU A 325 32.30 3.00 30.69
C GLU A 325 33.17 1.97 31.43
N ALA A 326 33.12 0.70 31.01
CA ALA A 326 33.96 -0.34 31.61
C ALA A 326 35.47 -0.11 31.34
N HIS A 327 35.83 0.50 30.20
CA HIS A 327 37.20 0.87 29.91
C HIS A 327 37.66 2.05 30.78
N GLN A 328 36.83 3.09 30.91
CA GLN A 328 37.11 4.26 31.75
C GLN A 328 37.32 3.88 33.22
N THR A 329 36.46 3.01 33.75
CA THR A 329 36.58 2.54 35.14
C THR A 329 37.91 1.83 35.39
N ARG A 330 38.42 1.07 34.41
CA ARG A 330 39.72 0.36 34.53
C ARG A 330 40.94 1.28 34.38
N THR A 331 40.79 2.44 33.75
CA THR A 331 41.89 3.42 33.60
C THR A 331 41.98 4.38 34.77
N ASP A 332 40.88 4.53 35.52
CA ASP A 332 40.80 5.40 36.71
C ASP A 332 41.22 4.68 38.01
N GLU A 333 41.37 3.35 38.00
CA GLU A 333 41.97 2.51 39.07
C GLU A 333 43.50 2.37 38.93
#